data_AF-A0A941F5E9-F1
#
_entry.id   AF-A0A941F5E9-F1
#
_cell.length_a   1.000
_cell.length_b   1.000
_cell.length_c   1.000
_cell.angle_alpha   90.00
_cell.angle_beta   90.00
_cell.angle_gamma   90.00
#
_symmetry.space_group_name_H-M   'P 1'
#
loop_
_entity.id
_entity.type
_entity.pdbx_description
1 polymer ?
#
loop_
_entity_poly.entity_id
_entity_poly.type
_entity_poly.pdbx_seq_one_letter_code
_entity_poly.pdbx_strand_id
1 'polypeptide(L)'
;MDKKQKKILFISGGLVTTGAIVTTILLIRRRNKKRQQGLLPHRGSNILTTNRNELPSDFQNWNGGNTYLSNAPRGIRNNNPGNLIYTNIKWNGKLPKEQNKDRRFEMFKAPVYGVRAMIKDLKHDIEKGKNTVPALIEEYAPKFENNTAAYIKTVCKDLKVSKTAKLLPTKNTLRLLVLSIARVENGGNYVSNELFDRAYSMI
;
A
#
# COMPACT_ATOMS: atom_id res chain seq x y z
N MET A 1 41.03 37.57 -34.53
CA MET A 1 40.76 38.07 -33.17
C MET A 1 39.39 38.72 -33.14
N ASP A 2 38.72 38.55 -32.01
CA ASP A 2 37.30 38.25 -31.86
C ASP A 2 36.34 39.45 -32.00
N LYS A 3 35.12 39.19 -32.46
CA LYS A 3 34.03 40.17 -32.62
C LYS A 3 33.19 40.22 -31.34
N LYS A 4 33.05 41.43 -30.79
CA LYS A 4 31.78 42.06 -30.36
C LYS A 4 30.64 41.10 -29.93
N GLN A 5 30.19 41.15 -28.66
CA GLN A 5 28.90 41.75 -28.26
C GLN A 5 28.48 41.49 -26.79
N LYS A 6 28.10 42.60 -26.15
CA LYS A 6 26.95 42.85 -25.24
C LYS A 6 26.50 41.74 -24.26
N LYS A 7 26.73 42.01 -22.98
CA LYS A 7 26.00 41.44 -21.83
C LYS A 7 24.50 41.74 -21.96
N ILE A 8 23.68 40.69 -22.00
CA ILE A 8 22.24 40.73 -21.76
C ILE A 8 21.99 39.98 -20.46
N LEU A 9 21.34 40.68 -19.52
CA LEU A 9 20.82 40.15 -18.27
C LEU A 9 19.50 39.42 -18.56
N PHE A 10 19.36 38.17 -18.12
CA PHE A 10 18.05 37.52 -17.94
C PHE A 10 17.91 37.09 -16.49
N ILE A 11 16.90 37.66 -15.83
CA ILE A 11 16.33 37.16 -14.57
C ILE A 11 15.17 36.23 -14.94
N SER A 12 15.23 34.98 -14.50
CA SER A 12 14.10 34.07 -14.23
C SER A 12 14.71 32.82 -13.56
N GLY A 13 14.29 32.36 -12.37
CA GLY A 13 12.92 32.14 -11.92
C GLY A 13 12.53 30.71 -12.30
N GLY A 14 12.61 29.75 -11.36
CA GLY A 14 12.25 28.36 -11.66
C GLY A 14 12.56 27.35 -10.55
N LEU A 15 11.86 27.49 -9.42
CA LEU A 15 11.71 26.44 -8.42
C LEU A 15 11.06 25.21 -9.09
N VAL A 16 11.80 24.11 -9.29
CA VAL A 16 11.19 22.86 -9.78
C VAL A 16 10.57 22.15 -8.59
N THR A 17 9.38 22.61 -8.20
CA THR A 17 8.41 21.80 -7.46
C THR A 17 7.78 20.81 -8.43
N THR A 18 8.41 19.67 -8.68
CA THR A 18 7.70 18.51 -9.22
C THR A 18 7.00 17.81 -8.07
N GLY A 19 5.82 18.35 -7.73
CA GLY A 19 4.80 17.64 -6.98
C GLY A 19 4.41 16.39 -7.76
N ALA A 20 4.90 15.24 -7.32
CA ALA A 20 4.35 13.95 -7.71
C ALA A 20 3.39 13.51 -6.61
N ILE A 21 2.18 14.07 -6.64
CA ILE A 21 1.03 13.42 -5.99
C ILE A 21 0.70 12.19 -6.86
N VAL A 22 1.44 11.11 -6.68
CA VAL A 22 1.03 9.79 -7.17
C VAL A 22 0.12 9.20 -6.10
N THR A 23 -1.13 9.66 -6.09
CA THR A 23 -2.18 9.01 -5.31
C THR A 23 -2.58 7.75 -6.05
N THR A 24 -1.95 6.62 -5.72
CA THR A 24 -2.30 5.32 -6.29
C THR A 24 -3.75 4.96 -5.96
N ILE A 25 -4.60 4.97 -6.98
CA ILE A 25 -5.90 4.30 -7.04
C ILE A 25 -5.71 3.15 -8.03
N LEU A 26 -5.80 1.88 -7.61
CA LEU A 26 -5.90 0.78 -8.60
C LEU A 26 -6.61 -0.45 -8.04
N LEU A 27 -7.94 -0.44 -8.14
CA LEU A 27 -8.85 -1.50 -7.68
C LEU A 27 -8.96 -2.43 -8.88
N ILE A 28 -8.84 -3.74 -8.65
CA ILE A 28 -9.80 -4.78 -9.04
C ILE A 28 -9.14 -6.12 -8.71
N ARG A 29 -9.60 -6.75 -7.63
CA ARG A 29 -9.41 -8.20 -7.40
C ARG A 29 -10.66 -8.88 -7.94
N ARG A 30 -10.68 -9.22 -9.24
CA ARG A 30 -11.79 -9.98 -9.84
C ARG A 30 -11.72 -11.43 -9.35
N ARG A 31 -12.63 -11.81 -8.43
CA ARG A 31 -13.05 -13.20 -8.22
C ARG A 31 -14.53 -13.29 -8.57
N ASN A 32 -14.85 -14.10 -9.57
CA ASN A 32 -16.21 -14.44 -9.98
C ASN A 32 -16.99 -15.05 -8.81
N LYS A 33 -18.13 -14.46 -8.43
CA LYS A 33 -19.19 -15.17 -7.72
C LYS A 33 -20.55 -14.60 -8.14
N LYS A 34 -21.44 -15.52 -8.54
CA LYS A 34 -22.78 -15.27 -9.12
C LYS A 34 -23.60 -14.30 -8.27
N ARG A 35 -24.30 -13.38 -8.93
CA ARG A 35 -25.35 -12.51 -8.37
C ARG A 35 -26.47 -13.37 -7.78
N GLN A 36 -26.87 -13.09 -6.55
CA GLN A 36 -28.22 -13.38 -6.07
C GLN A 36 -28.91 -12.05 -5.76
N GLN A 37 -30.04 -11.84 -6.41
CA GLN A 37 -30.98 -10.74 -6.22
C GLN A 37 -31.86 -11.07 -5.01
N GLY A 38 -32.05 -10.12 -4.10
CA GLY A 38 -32.96 -10.23 -2.95
C GLY A 38 -33.52 -8.85 -2.58
N LEU A 39 -34.82 -8.82 -2.29
CA LEU A 39 -35.75 -7.68 -2.16
C LEU A 39 -35.36 -6.58 -1.15
N LEU A 40 -35.79 -5.35 -1.44
CA LEU A 40 -35.82 -4.19 -0.54
C LEU A 40 -36.99 -4.30 0.47
N PRO A 41 -36.82 -3.96 1.76
CA PRO A 41 -37.94 -3.66 2.64
C PRO A 41 -38.22 -2.15 2.77
N HIS A 42 -39.44 -1.89 3.22
CA HIS A 42 -40.20 -0.65 3.16
C HIS A 42 -39.85 0.41 4.22
N ARG A 43 -40.38 1.60 3.95
CA ARG A 43 -40.16 2.90 4.60
C ARG A 43 -40.83 3.01 5.97
N GLY A 44 -40.06 3.43 6.99
CA GLY A 44 -40.57 4.19 8.14
C GLY A 44 -40.39 3.58 9.52
N SER A 45 -39.26 3.88 10.18
CA SER A 45 -39.16 4.19 11.64
C SER A 45 -37.68 4.28 12.06
N ASN A 46 -37.23 5.50 12.42
CA ASN A 46 -35.97 5.86 13.10
C ASN A 46 -34.84 4.80 13.13
N ILE A 47 -34.04 4.73 12.06
CA ILE A 47 -32.81 3.93 12.06
C ILE A 47 -31.72 4.76 12.77
N LEU A 48 -31.38 4.35 13.99
CA LEU A 48 -30.20 4.77 14.72
C LEU A 48 -28.97 4.79 13.81
N THR A 49 -28.50 5.99 13.48
CA THR A 49 -27.25 6.24 12.77
C THR A 49 -26.06 5.99 13.70
N THR A 50 -25.72 4.74 13.99
CA THR A 50 -24.48 4.43 14.73
C THR A 50 -23.25 4.49 13.81
N ASN A 51 -23.12 5.56 13.01
CA ASN A 51 -21.87 5.95 12.36
C ASN A 51 -20.97 6.65 13.39
N ARG A 52 -20.45 5.90 14.37
CA ARG A 52 -19.29 6.43 15.10
C ARG A 52 -18.07 6.24 14.21
N ASN A 53 -17.70 7.30 13.48
CA ASN A 53 -16.42 7.44 12.75
C ASN A 53 -15.20 7.46 13.73
N GLU A 54 -15.25 6.69 14.81
CA GLU A 54 -14.26 6.65 15.88
C GLU A 54 -13.35 5.45 15.65
N LEU A 55 -12.05 5.65 15.86
CA LEU A 55 -11.09 4.55 15.82
C LEU A 55 -11.25 3.69 17.08
N PRO A 56 -10.91 2.40 17.03
CA PRO A 56 -10.87 1.55 18.22
C PRO A 56 -9.98 2.15 19.31
N SER A 57 -10.32 1.88 20.58
CA SER A 57 -9.49 2.32 21.72
C SER A 57 -8.08 1.74 21.70
N ASP A 58 -7.89 0.56 21.10
CA ASP A 58 -6.59 -0.09 20.92
C ASP A 58 -5.92 0.23 19.56
N PHE A 59 -6.42 1.25 18.85
CA PHE A 59 -5.77 1.72 17.63
C PHE A 59 -4.43 2.39 17.97
N GLN A 60 -3.40 2.01 17.22
CA GLN A 60 -2.07 2.56 17.28
C GLN A 60 -1.65 3.00 15.87
N ASN A 61 -1.19 4.23 15.71
CA ASN A 61 -0.62 4.74 14.47
C ASN A 61 0.89 4.50 14.42
N TRP A 62 1.53 4.94 13.34
CA TRP A 62 2.96 4.75 13.08
C TRP A 62 3.89 5.48 14.07
N ASN A 63 3.36 6.47 14.80
CA ASN A 63 4.09 7.20 15.83
C ASN A 63 3.79 6.66 17.25
N GLY A 64 3.05 5.55 17.36
CA GLY A 64 2.67 4.95 18.64
C GLY A 64 1.46 5.57 19.33
N GLY A 65 0.87 6.64 18.77
CA GLY A 65 -0.34 7.29 19.30
C GLY A 65 -1.63 6.63 18.81
N ASN A 66 -2.79 7.09 19.31
CA ASN A 66 -4.11 6.53 18.99
C ASN A 66 -4.94 7.38 18.00
N THR A 67 -4.32 8.40 17.40
CA THR A 67 -4.99 9.33 16.48
C THR A 67 -4.79 8.94 15.02
N TYR A 68 -5.70 9.40 14.17
CA TYR A 68 -5.58 9.24 12.72
C TYR A 68 -4.56 10.24 12.14
N LEU A 69 -3.59 9.76 11.35
CA LEU A 69 -2.57 10.61 10.73
C LEU A 69 -3.09 11.25 9.44
N SER A 70 -4.02 12.21 9.52
CA SER A 70 -4.75 12.77 8.37
C SER A 70 -3.87 13.22 7.19
N ASN A 71 -2.68 13.75 7.48
CA ASN A 71 -1.73 14.27 6.49
C ASN A 71 -0.77 13.19 5.91
N ALA A 72 -0.82 11.96 6.41
CA ALA A 72 0.03 10.87 5.90
C ALA A 72 -0.56 10.23 4.63
N PRO A 73 0.25 9.52 3.82
CA PRO A 73 -0.23 8.72 2.70
C PRO A 73 -1.30 7.71 3.13
N ARG A 74 -2.24 7.37 2.23
CA ARG A 74 -3.40 6.51 2.55
C ARG A 74 -3.02 5.20 3.25
N GLY A 75 -2.02 4.48 2.75
CA GLY A 75 -1.58 3.22 3.35
C GLY A 75 -1.07 3.40 4.78
N ILE A 76 -0.41 4.52 5.08
CA ILE A 76 0.05 4.86 6.43
C ILE A 76 -1.13 5.19 7.35
N ARG A 77 -2.10 5.99 6.89
CA ARG A 77 -3.30 6.28 7.69
C ARG A 77 -4.09 5.02 8.04
N ASN A 78 -4.11 4.06 7.11
CA ASN A 78 -4.82 2.80 7.26
C ASN A 78 -4.04 1.72 8.02
N ASN A 79 -2.80 2.00 8.46
CA ASN A 79 -1.86 0.98 8.94
C ASN A 79 -1.70 -0.21 7.97
N ASN A 80 -1.82 0.07 6.67
CA ASN A 80 -1.81 -0.89 5.58
C ASN A 80 -0.77 -0.44 4.52
N PRO A 81 0.53 -0.64 4.79
CA PRO A 81 1.60 -0.11 3.94
C PRO A 81 1.62 -0.73 2.54
N GLY A 82 1.03 -1.92 2.39
CA GLY A 82 0.92 -2.61 1.11
C GLY A 82 -0.34 -2.28 0.31
N ASN A 83 -1.22 -1.38 0.79
CA ASN A 83 -2.50 -1.09 0.15
C ASN A 83 -3.35 -2.36 -0.15
N LEU A 84 -3.37 -3.33 0.79
CA LEU A 84 -4.19 -4.53 0.66
C LEU A 84 -5.68 -4.14 0.58
N ILE A 85 -6.39 -4.68 -0.41
CA ILE A 85 -7.81 -4.41 -0.64
C ILE A 85 -8.65 -5.07 0.45
N TYR A 86 -9.71 -4.39 0.88
CA TYR A 86 -10.68 -4.95 1.82
C TYR A 86 -11.35 -6.20 1.24
N THR A 87 -11.19 -7.34 1.91
CA THR A 87 -11.79 -8.62 1.51
C THR A 87 -12.46 -9.31 2.71
N ASN A 88 -12.88 -10.58 2.55
CA ASN A 88 -13.35 -11.40 3.67
C ASN A 88 -12.23 -12.18 4.38
N ILE A 89 -10.96 -11.94 4.01
CA ILE A 89 -9.82 -12.56 4.70
C ILE A 89 -9.77 -12.00 6.12
N LYS A 90 -9.70 -12.91 7.11
CA LYS A 90 -9.63 -12.62 8.54
C LYS A 90 -8.18 -12.37 8.96
N TRP A 91 -7.61 -11.24 8.55
CA TRP A 91 -6.27 -10.87 8.99
C TRP A 91 -6.26 -10.54 10.49
N ASN A 92 -5.23 -10.96 11.21
CA ASN A 92 -5.04 -10.54 12.60
C ASN A 92 -4.90 -9.01 12.66
N GLY A 93 -5.64 -8.38 13.58
CA GLY A 93 -5.62 -6.93 13.75
C GLY A 93 -6.31 -6.12 12.66
N LYS A 94 -6.99 -6.75 11.70
CA LYS A 94 -7.88 -6.06 10.75
C LYS A 94 -9.05 -5.44 11.50
N LEU A 95 -9.40 -4.21 11.10
CA LEU A 95 -10.60 -3.54 11.61
C LEU A 95 -11.86 -4.07 10.94
N PRO A 96 -12.96 -4.24 11.69
CA PRO A 96 -14.27 -4.59 11.13
C PRO A 96 -14.79 -3.45 10.25
N LYS A 97 -15.76 -3.75 9.37
CA LYS A 97 -16.20 -2.82 8.32
C LYS A 97 -16.74 -1.51 8.92
N GLU A 98 -17.39 -1.60 10.06
CA GLU A 98 -18.03 -0.51 10.81
C GLU A 98 -16.99 0.47 11.37
N GLN A 99 -15.76 0.02 11.61
CA GLN A 99 -14.64 0.83 12.13
C GLN A 99 -13.61 1.18 11.04
N ASN A 100 -13.75 0.61 9.84
CA ASN A 100 -12.87 0.87 8.71
C ASN A 100 -13.30 2.17 7.99
N LYS A 101 -12.51 3.23 8.19
CA LYS A 101 -12.70 4.54 7.55
C LYS A 101 -12.39 4.54 6.04
N ASP A 102 -11.69 3.53 5.53
CA ASP A 102 -11.41 3.37 4.11
C ASP A 102 -12.49 2.50 3.45
N ARG A 103 -13.08 3.03 2.37
CA ARG A 103 -14.15 2.32 1.66
C ARG A 103 -13.66 1.07 0.94
N ARG A 104 -12.37 1.00 0.64
CA ARG A 104 -11.79 0.11 -0.36
C ARG A 104 -10.66 -0.76 0.18
N PHE A 105 -9.82 -0.24 1.06
CA PHE A 105 -8.63 -0.93 1.55
C PHE A 105 -8.85 -1.48 2.96
N GLU A 106 -8.05 -2.49 3.32
CA GLU A 106 -7.97 -2.95 4.70
C GLU A 106 -7.44 -1.81 5.58
N MET A 107 -7.99 -1.69 6.79
CA MET A 107 -7.40 -0.95 7.89
C MET A 107 -6.98 -1.91 8.98
N PHE A 108 -5.86 -1.63 9.62
CA PHE A 108 -5.35 -2.43 10.74
C PHE A 108 -5.28 -1.59 12.01
N LYS A 109 -5.47 -2.23 13.15
CA LYS A 109 -5.40 -1.57 14.44
C LYS A 109 -4.01 -1.07 14.80
N ALA A 110 -2.94 -1.65 14.25
CA ALA A 110 -1.57 -1.17 14.41
C ALA A 110 -0.70 -1.51 13.18
N PRO A 111 0.38 -0.76 12.90
CA PRO A 111 1.25 -0.97 11.73
C PRO A 111 1.79 -2.39 11.60
N VAL A 112 2.13 -3.03 12.73
CA VAL A 112 2.68 -4.39 12.77
C VAL A 112 1.75 -5.41 12.12
N TYR A 113 0.43 -5.22 12.25
CA TYR A 113 -0.57 -6.12 11.66
C TYR A 113 -0.70 -5.95 10.15
N GLY A 114 -0.59 -4.72 9.64
CA GLY A 114 -0.58 -4.48 8.19
C GLY A 114 0.69 -4.98 7.52
N VAL A 115 1.85 -4.76 8.15
CA VAL A 115 3.13 -5.33 7.68
C VAL A 115 3.05 -6.87 7.69
N ARG A 116 2.49 -7.47 8.74
CA ARG A 116 2.28 -8.91 8.83
C ARG A 116 1.38 -9.44 7.71
N ALA A 117 0.25 -8.78 7.45
CA ALA A 117 -0.66 -9.18 6.38
C ALA A 117 0.03 -9.13 5.01
N MET A 118 0.82 -8.08 4.76
CA MET A 118 1.62 -7.93 3.55
C MET A 118 2.67 -9.03 3.40
N ILE A 119 3.38 -9.40 4.47
CA ILE A 119 4.33 -10.53 4.45
C ILE A 119 3.63 -11.82 4.02
N LYS A 120 2.46 -12.12 4.61
CA LYS A 120 1.71 -13.34 4.33
C LYS A 120 1.17 -13.38 2.91
N ASP A 121 0.69 -12.26 2.39
CA ASP A 121 0.20 -12.14 1.01
C ASP A 121 1.34 -12.40 0.00
N LEU A 122 2.48 -11.71 0.16
CA LEU A 122 3.66 -11.90 -0.69
C LEU A 122 4.24 -13.32 -0.63
N LYS A 123 4.34 -13.88 0.58
CA LYS A 123 4.83 -15.26 0.77
C LYS A 123 3.93 -16.26 0.02
N HIS A 124 2.62 -16.12 0.18
CA HIS A 124 1.64 -17.00 -0.44
C HIS A 124 1.66 -16.91 -1.97
N ASP A 125 1.81 -15.72 -2.54
CA ASP A 125 1.88 -15.55 -4.00
C ASP A 125 3.16 -16.16 -4.58
N ILE A 126 4.30 -15.99 -3.90
CA ILE A 126 5.55 -16.65 -4.27
C ILE A 126 5.39 -18.17 -4.25
N GLU A 127 4.79 -18.72 -3.20
CA GLU A 127 4.53 -20.16 -3.06
C GLU A 127 3.57 -20.70 -4.12
N LYS A 128 2.68 -19.85 -4.64
CA LYS A 128 1.80 -20.17 -5.78
C LYS A 128 2.45 -20.01 -7.16
N GLY A 129 3.76 -19.77 -7.19
CA GLY A 129 4.51 -19.68 -8.45
C GLY A 129 4.60 -18.28 -9.04
N LYS A 130 4.09 -17.23 -8.37
CA LYS A 130 4.38 -15.83 -8.73
C LYS A 130 5.76 -15.42 -8.19
N ASN A 131 6.76 -16.22 -8.51
CA ASN A 131 8.08 -16.18 -7.89
C ASN A 131 9.13 -15.43 -8.72
N THR A 132 8.72 -14.44 -9.50
CA THR A 132 9.62 -13.45 -10.12
C THR A 132 9.09 -12.06 -9.79
N VAL A 133 9.96 -11.04 -9.79
CA VAL A 133 9.52 -9.66 -9.52
C VAL A 133 8.40 -9.22 -10.47
N PRO A 134 8.48 -9.42 -11.81
CA PRO A 134 7.36 -9.08 -12.70
C PRO A 134 6.06 -9.80 -12.34
N ALA A 135 6.09 -11.12 -12.18
CA ALA A 135 4.88 -11.91 -11.93
C ALA A 135 4.23 -11.54 -10.58
N LEU A 136 5.04 -11.27 -9.56
CA LEU A 136 4.56 -10.85 -8.26
C LEU A 136 3.93 -9.45 -8.32
N ILE A 137 4.61 -8.48 -8.93
CA ILE A 137 4.12 -7.09 -9.01
C ILE A 137 2.90 -6.96 -9.92
N GLU A 138 2.81 -7.75 -11.00
CA GLU A 138 1.63 -7.79 -11.86
C GLU A 138 0.40 -8.38 -11.16
N GLU A 139 0.58 -9.35 -10.26
CA GLU A 139 -0.50 -9.85 -9.40
C GLU A 139 -0.86 -8.82 -8.31
N TYR A 140 0.15 -8.21 -7.70
CA TYR A 140 -0.02 -7.28 -6.58
C TYR A 140 -0.68 -5.96 -7.00
N ALA A 141 -0.33 -5.45 -8.19
CA ALA A 141 -0.83 -4.19 -8.75
C ALA A 141 -1.06 -4.32 -10.28
N PRO A 142 -2.13 -5.03 -10.70
CA PRO A 142 -2.43 -5.23 -12.13
C PRO A 142 -2.71 -3.90 -12.84
N LYS A 143 -2.27 -3.78 -14.10
CA LYS A 143 -2.24 -2.52 -14.86
C LYS A 143 -3.62 -1.90 -15.10
N PHE A 144 -3.74 -0.63 -14.73
CA PHE A 144 -4.27 0.40 -15.62
C PHE A 144 -3.63 1.75 -15.23
N GLU A 145 -2.85 2.35 -16.14
CA GLU A 145 -2.13 3.65 -16.01
C GLU A 145 -0.83 3.74 -15.19
N ASN A 146 -0.32 2.65 -14.60
CA ASN A 146 1.01 2.70 -13.96
C ASN A 146 2.15 2.38 -14.93
N ASN A 147 3.29 3.05 -14.75
CA ASN A 147 4.56 2.60 -15.31
C ASN A 147 5.04 1.35 -14.52
N THR A 148 4.35 0.23 -14.69
CA THR A 148 4.69 -1.07 -14.06
C THR A 148 6.14 -1.45 -14.33
N ALA A 149 6.72 -0.99 -15.44
CA ALA A 149 8.14 -1.19 -15.72
C ALA A 149 9.05 -0.43 -14.72
N ALA A 150 8.70 0.79 -14.30
CA ALA A 150 9.41 1.52 -13.26
C ALA A 150 9.25 0.88 -11.87
N TYR A 151 8.07 0.34 -11.56
CA TYR A 151 7.84 -0.42 -10.32
C TYR A 151 8.74 -1.66 -10.30
N ILE A 152 8.65 -2.52 -11.31
CA ILE A 152 9.48 -3.72 -11.46
C ILE A 152 10.97 -3.35 -11.40
N LYS A 153 11.40 -2.29 -12.08
CA LYS A 153 12.80 -1.83 -12.07
C LYS A 153 13.24 -1.45 -10.66
N THR A 154 12.41 -0.73 -9.91
CA THR A 154 12.69 -0.33 -8.52
C THR A 154 12.85 -1.56 -7.63
N VAL A 155 11.89 -2.48 -7.67
CA VAL A 155 11.92 -3.70 -6.84
C VAL A 155 13.10 -4.59 -7.21
N CYS A 156 13.38 -4.81 -8.49
CA CYS A 156 14.57 -5.54 -8.94
C CYS A 156 15.87 -4.91 -8.43
N LYS A 157 15.98 -3.57 -8.48
CA LYS A 157 17.15 -2.83 -7.98
C LYS A 157 17.33 -3.02 -6.47
N ASP A 158 16.26 -2.91 -5.69
CA ASP A 158 16.30 -3.05 -4.23
C ASP A 158 16.67 -4.47 -3.80
N LEU A 159 16.13 -5.47 -4.50
CA LEU A 159 16.42 -6.88 -4.23
C LEU A 159 17.77 -7.33 -4.78
N LYS A 160 18.40 -6.53 -5.66
CA LYS A 160 19.62 -6.88 -6.43
C LYS A 160 19.45 -8.17 -7.25
N VAL A 161 18.30 -8.29 -7.93
CA VAL A 161 17.97 -9.46 -8.77
C VAL A 161 17.57 -9.03 -10.18
N SER A 162 17.77 -9.92 -11.15
CA SER A 162 17.22 -9.75 -12.49
C SER A 162 15.71 -9.98 -12.50
N LYS A 163 15.04 -9.55 -13.58
CA LYS A 163 13.59 -9.78 -13.77
C LYS A 163 13.22 -11.26 -13.89
N THR A 164 14.16 -12.11 -14.29
CA THR A 164 13.98 -13.56 -14.49
C THR A 164 14.37 -14.39 -13.28
N ALA A 165 15.06 -13.80 -12.31
CA ALA A 165 15.49 -14.49 -11.09
C ALA A 165 14.29 -15.04 -10.32
N LYS A 166 14.40 -16.29 -9.89
CA LYS A 166 13.41 -16.95 -9.06
C LYS A 166 13.59 -16.53 -7.60
N LEU A 167 12.52 -16.01 -7.02
CA LEU A 167 12.45 -15.60 -5.62
C LEU A 167 12.09 -16.81 -4.76
N LEU A 168 12.83 -17.01 -3.68
CA LEU A 168 12.42 -17.88 -2.57
C LEU A 168 11.87 -16.99 -1.44
N PRO A 169 10.79 -17.40 -0.73
CA PRO A 169 10.16 -16.61 0.32
C PRO A 169 10.96 -16.67 1.64
N THR A 170 12.27 -16.44 1.56
CA THR A 170 13.14 -16.33 2.74
C THR A 170 12.80 -15.07 3.52
N LYS A 171 13.13 -15.03 4.82
CA LYS A 171 12.96 -13.82 5.64
C LYS A 171 13.59 -12.59 5.00
N ASN A 172 14.79 -12.72 4.43
CA ASN A 172 15.49 -11.61 3.79
C ASN A 172 14.79 -11.15 2.50
N THR A 173 14.36 -12.09 1.64
CA THR A 173 13.62 -11.75 0.41
C THR A 173 12.32 -11.03 0.74
N LEU A 174 11.55 -11.55 1.69
CA LEU A 174 10.28 -10.94 2.12
C LEU A 174 10.49 -9.56 2.72
N ARG A 175 11.57 -9.36 3.49
CA ARG A 175 11.95 -8.04 4.02
C ARG A 175 12.19 -7.04 2.92
N LEU A 176 13.06 -7.39 1.96
CA LEU A 176 13.38 -6.52 0.84
C LEU A 176 12.15 -6.18 0.01
N LEU A 177 11.26 -7.16 -0.24
CA LEU A 177 9.99 -6.93 -0.94
C LEU A 177 9.08 -5.98 -0.17
N VAL A 178 8.83 -6.23 1.12
CA VAL A 178 7.96 -5.40 1.96
C VAL A 178 8.46 -3.96 2.00
N LEU A 179 9.75 -3.75 2.26
CA LEU A 179 10.35 -2.42 2.34
C LEU A 179 10.26 -1.69 0.98
N SER A 180 10.55 -2.39 -0.12
CA SER A 180 10.51 -1.81 -1.48
C SER A 180 9.09 -1.45 -1.91
N ILE A 181 8.15 -2.38 -1.80
CA ILE A 181 6.73 -2.21 -2.17
C ILE A 181 6.10 -1.11 -1.29
N ALA A 182 6.26 -1.17 0.03
CA ALA A 182 5.71 -0.14 0.92
C ALA A 182 6.24 1.26 0.59
N ARG A 183 7.50 1.38 0.19
CA ARG A 183 8.08 2.66 -0.24
C ARG A 183 7.47 3.16 -1.53
N VAL A 184 7.31 2.29 -2.53
CA VAL A 184 6.66 2.66 -3.79
C VAL A 184 5.20 3.08 -3.56
N GLU A 185 4.47 2.33 -2.73
CA GLU A 185 3.05 2.57 -2.43
C GLU A 185 2.78 3.87 -1.65
N ASN A 186 3.71 4.28 -0.80
CA ASN A 186 3.50 5.41 0.13
C ASN A 186 4.43 6.60 -0.10
N GLY A 187 5.34 6.52 -1.08
CA GLY A 187 6.28 7.59 -1.41
C GLY A 187 7.33 7.87 -0.33
N GLY A 188 7.59 6.94 0.60
CA GLY A 188 8.52 7.16 1.72
C GLY A 188 8.89 5.88 2.47
N ASN A 189 9.96 5.96 3.27
CA ASN A 189 10.44 4.83 4.10
C ASN A 189 9.70 4.81 5.44
N TYR A 190 8.60 4.06 5.55
CA TYR A 190 7.82 3.94 6.79
C TYR A 190 8.04 2.62 7.54
N VAL A 191 8.33 1.53 6.82
CA VAL A 191 8.55 0.21 7.42
C VAL A 191 10.02 0.06 7.79
N SER A 192 10.33 0.06 9.08
CA SER A 192 11.69 -0.23 9.58
C SER A 192 11.98 -1.73 9.58
N ASN A 193 13.26 -2.11 9.61
CA ASN A 193 13.67 -3.50 9.80
C ASN A 193 13.10 -4.09 11.09
N GLU A 194 13.11 -3.34 12.18
CA GLU A 194 12.56 -3.76 13.47
C GLU A 194 11.05 -4.01 13.39
N LEU A 195 10.29 -3.13 12.75
CA LEU A 195 8.86 -3.33 12.54
C LEU A 195 8.59 -4.57 11.68
N PHE A 196 9.39 -4.77 10.63
CA PHE A 196 9.34 -5.99 9.83
C PHE A 196 9.62 -7.24 10.68
N ASP A 197 10.67 -7.23 11.51
CA ASP A 197 11.04 -8.37 12.34
C ASP A 197 9.95 -8.73 13.36
N ARG A 198 9.35 -7.72 14.00
CA ARG A 198 8.19 -7.90 14.88
C ARG A 198 7.01 -8.53 14.12
N ALA A 199 6.66 -7.98 12.95
CA ALA A 199 5.59 -8.52 12.13
C ALA A 199 5.87 -9.95 11.64
N TYR A 200 7.11 -10.23 11.24
CA TYR A 200 7.58 -11.54 10.78
C TYR A 200 7.53 -12.58 11.90
N SER A 201 7.78 -12.21 13.16
CA SER A 201 7.67 -13.13 14.30
C SER A 201 6.25 -13.67 14.55
N MET A 202 5.23 -13.08 13.91
CA MET A 202 3.82 -13.41 14.09
C MET A 202 3.21 -14.21 12.92
N ILE A 203 3.99 -14.58 11.90
CA ILE A 203 3.45 -15.14 10.64
C ILE A 203 3.13 -16.62 10.69
#